data_AF-A0A0F2P5N9-F1
#
_entry.id   AF-A0A0F2P5N9-F1
#
_cell.length_a   1.000
_cell.length_b   1.000
_cell.length_c   1.000
_cell.angle_alpha   90.00
_cell.angle_beta   90.00
_cell.angle_gamma   90.00
#
_symmetry.space_group_name_H-M   'P 1'
#
loop_
_entity.id
_entity.type
_entity.pdbx_description
1 polymer ?
#
loop_
_entity_poly.entity_id
_entity_poly.type
_entity_poly.pdbx_seq_one_letter_code
_entity_poly.pdbx_strand_id
1 'polypeptide(L)' 'MPHKHNEGRRHEIPKQKFKVANWATYNESLRRRGDLTVWISDEAISQWLAPRRKSRGGQPKYSDLAITMCLGHGPGDGRV' A
#
# COMPACT_ATOMS: atom_id res chain seq x y z
N MET A 1 47.91 7.08 -14.57
CA MET A 1 46.58 6.70 -14.06
C MET A 1 46.59 6.75 -12.53
N PRO A 2 45.71 7.55 -11.89
CA PRO A 2 45.84 7.94 -10.47
C PRO A 2 45.55 6.85 -9.44
N HIS A 3 45.15 5.64 -9.84
CA HIS A 3 44.78 4.55 -8.93
C HIS A 3 45.75 3.35 -8.95
N LYS A 4 46.89 3.45 -9.65
CA LYS A 4 47.78 2.30 -9.89
C LYS A 4 48.73 1.97 -8.74
N HIS A 5 48.95 2.89 -7.80
CA HIS A 5 49.99 2.77 -6.78
C HIS A 5 49.71 1.71 -5.69
N ASN A 6 48.48 1.17 -5.60
CA ASN A 6 48.08 0.27 -4.52
C ASN A 6 47.37 -1.01 -5.00
N GLU A 7 47.62 -1.47 -6.23
CA GLU A 7 46.95 -2.63 -6.82
C GLU A 7 47.17 -3.92 -6.01
N GLY A 8 48.41 -4.20 -5.58
CA GLY A 8 48.75 -5.42 -4.83
C GLY A 8 48.22 -5.49 -3.39
N ARG A 9 47.90 -4.35 -2.78
CA ARG A 9 47.39 -4.26 -1.39
C ARG A 9 45.89 -4.04 -1.31
N ARG A 10 45.20 -3.99 -2.46
CA ARG A 10 43.75 -3.75 -2.52
C ARG A 10 42.93 -4.85 -1.81
N HIS A 11 43.48 -6.05 -1.73
CA HIS A 11 42.89 -7.20 -1.06
C HIS A 11 43.01 -7.13 0.48
N GLU A 12 43.97 -6.34 0.98
CA GLU A 12 44.22 -6.13 2.41
C GLU A 12 43.32 -5.05 3.01
N ILE A 13 42.70 -4.21 2.16
CA ILE A 13 41.75 -3.18 2.59
C ILE A 13 40.39 -3.86 2.83
N PRO A 14 39.92 -3.97 4.08
CA PRO A 14 38.61 -4.55 4.34
C PRO A 14 37.53 -3.69 3.69
N LYS A 15 36.63 -4.33 2.94
CA LYS A 15 35.48 -3.63 2.34
C LYS A 15 34.61 -3.05 3.45
N GLN A 16 34.33 -1.75 3.37
CA GLN A 16 33.40 -1.09 4.28
C GLN A 16 32.01 -1.72 4.11
N LYS A 17 31.47 -2.30 5.19
CA LYS A 17 30.12 -2.86 5.23
C LYS A 17 29.18 -1.81 5.80
N PHE A 18 28.19 -1.42 5.02
CA PHE A 18 27.14 -0.51 5.48
C PHE A 18 25.89 -1.31 5.83
N LYS A 19 25.22 -0.92 6.92
CA LYS A 19 23.91 -1.45 7.30
C LYS A 19 22.93 -0.29 7.38
N VAL A 20 21.80 -0.41 6.67
CA VAL A 20 20.73 0.58 6.74
C VAL A 20 20.04 0.45 8.09
N ALA A 21 20.22 1.45 8.97
CA ALA A 21 19.65 1.46 10.32
C ALA A 21 18.34 2.27 10.41
N ASN A 22 18.06 3.12 9.43
CA ASN A 22 16.94 4.08 9.45
C ASN A 22 15.65 3.55 8.80
N TRP A 23 15.57 2.26 8.47
CA TRP A 23 14.43 1.70 7.73
C TRP A 23 13.09 1.92 8.43
N ALA A 24 13.06 1.78 9.75
CA ALA A 24 11.84 2.00 10.55
C ALA A 24 11.36 3.46 10.45
N THR A 25 12.27 4.43 10.64
CA THR A 25 11.98 5.87 10.55
C THR A 25 11.52 6.26 9.15
N TYR A 26 12.16 5.70 8.12
CA TYR A 26 11.77 5.94 6.74
C TYR A 26 10.35 5.42 6.45
N ASN A 27 10.03 4.19 6.86
CA ASN A 27 8.69 3.61 6.70
C ASN A 27 7.62 4.38 7.47
N GLU A 28 7.92 4.84 8.68
CA GLU A 28 6.98 5.66 9.44
C GLU A 28 6.69 6.99 8.74
N SER A 29 7.72 7.63 8.17
CA SER A 29 7.53 8.85 7.38
C SER A 29 6.69 8.63 6.13
N LEU A 30 6.81 7.46 5.48
CA LEU A 30 5.96 7.07 4.35
C LEU A 30 4.51 6.87 4.77
N ARG A 31 4.27 6.19 5.89
CA ARG A 31 2.92 6.01 6.46
C ARG A 31 2.26 7.34 6.75
N ARG A 32 2.97 8.27 7.41
CA ARG A 32 2.45 9.61 7.73
C ARG A 32 2.13 10.44 6.48
N ARG A 33 2.88 10.27 5.38
CA ARG A 33 2.60 10.97 4.11
C ARG A 33 1.36 10.46 3.39
N GLY A 34 0.96 9.21 3.64
CA GLY A 34 -0.23 8.58 3.07
C GLY A 34 -1.35 8.36 4.09
N ASP A 35 -1.29 9.03 5.24
CA ASP A 35 -2.29 8.86 6.29
C ASP A 35 -3.60 9.55 5.87
N LEU A 36 -4.63 8.75 5.66
CA LEU A 36 -5.94 9.20 5.22
C LEU A 36 -6.99 8.64 6.18
N THR A 37 -7.70 9.54 6.86
CA THR A 37 -8.89 9.20 7.63
C THR A 37 -10.12 9.42 6.75
N VAL A 38 -10.89 8.36 6.51
CA VAL A 38 -12.16 8.44 5.79
C VAL A 38 -13.33 8.17 6.74
N TRP A 39 -14.40 8.96 6.59
CA TRP A 39 -15.66 8.75 7.29
C TRP A 39 -16.63 8.04 6.35
N ILE A 40 -17.19 6.92 6.79
CA ILE A 40 -18.16 6.12 6.03
C ILE A 40 -19.50 6.23 6.77
N SER A 41 -20.59 6.50 6.04
CA SER A 41 -21.92 6.57 6.64
C SER A 41 -22.38 5.20 7.13
N ASP A 42 -23.21 5.17 8.18
CA ASP A 42 -23.80 3.92 8.70
C ASP A 42 -24.60 3.17 7.62
N GLU A 43 -25.26 3.90 6.73
CA GLU A 43 -25.98 3.32 5.59
C GLU A 43 -25.02 2.58 4.64
N ALA A 44 -23.87 3.16 4.31
CA ALA A 44 -22.88 2.50 3.47
C ALA A 44 -22.26 1.27 4.16
N ILE A 45 -22.02 1.35 5.48
CA ILE A 45 -21.56 0.21 6.29
C ILE A 45 -22.58 -0.93 6.26
N SER A 46 -23.88 -0.61 6.39
CA SER A 46 -24.95 -1.61 6.37
C SER A 46 -25.02 -2.38 5.04
N GLN A 47 -24.59 -1.74 3.94
CA GLN A 47 -24.58 -2.28 2.59
C GLN A 47 -23.19 -2.76 2.14
N TRP A 48 -22.22 -2.87 3.05
CA TRP A 48 -20.81 -3.11 2.70
C TRP A 48 -20.53 -4.53 2.20
N LEU A 49 -21.21 -5.52 2.79
CA LEU A 49 -21.03 -6.92 2.45
C LEU A 49 -21.93 -7.31 1.28
N ALA A 50 -21.40 -8.11 0.37
CA ALA A 50 -22.18 -8.61 -0.74
C ALA A 50 -23.26 -9.60 -0.27
N PRO A 51 -24.49 -9.53 -0.82
CA PRO A 51 -25.49 -10.55 -0.57
C PRO A 51 -25.05 -11.89 -1.17
N ARG A 52 -25.45 -12.99 -0.52
CA ARG A 52 -25.11 -14.34 -0.99
C ARG A 52 -25.67 -14.60 -2.38
N ARG A 53 -24.79 -14.92 -3.32
CA ARG A 53 -25.14 -15.21 -4.71
C ARG A 53 -25.76 -16.61 -4.82
N LYS A 54 -26.88 -16.73 -5.54
CA LYS A 54 -27.59 -18.01 -5.76
C LYS A 54 -27.17 -18.75 -7.03
N SER A 55 -26.41 -18.10 -7.91
CA SER A 55 -25.93 -18.64 -9.19
C SER A 55 -24.51 -19.20 -9.11
N ARG A 56 -24.14 -20.04 -10.09
CA ARG A 56 -22.80 -20.67 -10.19
C ARG A 56 -21.65 -19.65 -10.23
N GLY A 57 -20.62 -19.86 -9.42
CA GLY A 57 -19.42 -19.02 -9.32
C GLY A 57 -19.00 -18.77 -7.86
N GLY A 58 -17.95 -17.98 -7.65
CA GLY A 58 -17.50 -17.57 -6.32
C GLY A 58 -18.50 -16.67 -5.58
N GLN A 59 -18.37 -16.59 -4.25
CA GLN A 59 -19.16 -15.69 -3.42
C GLN A 59 -18.39 -14.38 -3.20
N PRO A 60 -18.90 -13.24 -3.67
CA PRO A 60 -18.27 -11.95 -3.41
C PRO A 60 -18.36 -11.60 -1.92
N LYS A 61 -17.28 -11.03 -1.38
CA LYS A 61 -17.23 -10.58 0.02
C LYS A 61 -17.76 -9.15 0.18
N TYR A 62 -17.50 -8.30 -0.81
CA TYR A 62 -17.87 -6.88 -0.80
C TYR A 62 -18.93 -6.61 -1.87
N SER A 63 -19.83 -5.67 -1.58
CA SER A 63 -20.84 -5.22 -2.52
C SER A 63 -20.26 -4.33 -3.62
N ASP A 64 -21.01 -4.15 -4.70
CA ASP A 64 -20.63 -3.22 -5.78
C ASP A 64 -20.54 -1.78 -5.26
N LEU A 65 -21.36 -1.42 -4.27
CA LEU A 65 -21.29 -0.14 -3.56
C LEU A 65 -19.92 0.04 -2.90
N ALA A 66 -19.46 -0.94 -2.10
CA ALA A 66 -18.18 -0.87 -1.41
C ALA A 66 -17.00 -0.75 -2.39
N ILE A 67 -17.05 -1.48 -3.51
CA ILE A 67 -16.04 -1.42 -4.57
C ILE A 67 -16.05 -0.05 -5.25
N THR A 68 -17.22 0.44 -5.63
CA THR A 68 -17.43 1.75 -6.28
C THR A 68 -16.86 2.88 -5.42
N MET A 69 -17.15 2.87 -4.11
CA MET A 69 -16.61 3.85 -3.16
C MET A 69 -15.08 3.84 -3.09
N CYS A 70 -14.44 2.67 -3.15
CA CYS A 70 -12.97 2.57 -3.12
C CYS A 70 -12.32 3.06 -4.43
N LEU A 71 -13.05 2.98 -5.54
CA LEU A 71 -12.59 3.42 -6.85
C LEU A 71 -12.80 4.92 -7.08
N GLY A 72 -13.38 5.65 -6.12
CA GLY A 72 -13.60 7.10 -6.20
C GLY A 72 -14.77 7.51 -7.08
N HIS A 73 -15.54 6.55 -7.60
CA HIS A 73 -16.87 6.82 -8.07
C HIS A 73 -17.75 6.90 -6.82
N GLY A 74 -18.15 8.11 -6.42
CA GLY A 74 -19.16 8.25 -5.37
C GLY A 74 -20.39 7.41 -5.73
N PRO A 75 -21.12 6.83 -4.75
CA PRO A 75 -22.36 6.13 -5.05
C PRO A 75 -23.23 7.08 -5.87
N GLY A 76 -23.57 6.68 -7.10
CA GLY A 76 -24.48 7.43 -7.94
C GLY A 76 -25.78 7.57 -7.16
N ASP A 77 -26.03 8.75 -6.60
CA ASP A 77 -27.28 9.08 -5.95
C ASP A 77 -28.37 8.95 -7.02
N GLY A 78 -29.09 7.83 -7.00
CA GLY A 78 -30.18 7.50 -7.91
C GLY A 78 -31.43 8.34 -7.65
N ARG A 79 -31.26 9.64 -7.38
CA ARG A 79 -32.36 10.60 -7.38
C ARG A 79 -32.58 11.07 -8.82
N VAL A 80 -33.80 10.76 -9.26
CA VAL A 80 -34.47 11.08 -10.54
C VAL A 80 -34.25 12.51 -10.97
#